data_AF-A0A2N1MPC9-F1
#
_entry.id   AF-A0A2N1MPC9-F1
#
_cell.length_a   1.000
_cell.length_b   1.000
_cell.length_c   1.000
_cell.angle_alpha   90.00
_cell.angle_beta   90.00
_cell.angle_gamma   90.00
#
_symmetry.space_group_name_H-M   'P 1'
#
loop_
_entity.id
_entity.type
_entity.pdbx_description
1 polymer ?
#
loop_
_entity_poly.entity_id
_entity_poly.type
_entity_poly.pdbx_seq_one_letter_code
_entity_poly.pdbx_strand_id
1 'polypeptide(L)'
;MVSTVIRFPIETSKIKPFAPFTIRTRTINLKTGFFDDPVKQYYIFPQTLDNNGLIQGHSHVTIQRILNRFAPLDPQKFDFFKGLNDPADGKGELTALVEKGLPAGNYRLCTMVSSFAHQPTLMPVAQRGAQDDCVRFTVA
;
A
#
# COMPACT_ATOMS: atom_id res chain seq x y z
N MET A 1 -14.06 3.25 -9.09
CA MET A 1 -12.80 2.51 -9.34
C MET A 1 -11.72 3.06 -8.43
N VAL A 2 -11.12 2.21 -7.60
CA VAL A 2 -10.03 2.58 -6.69
C VAL A 2 -8.74 2.88 -7.45
N SER A 3 -7.98 3.86 -6.96
CA SER A 3 -6.62 4.14 -7.41
C SER A 3 -5.83 4.75 -6.25
N THR A 4 -4.54 4.42 -6.19
CA THR A 4 -3.61 4.93 -5.20
C THR A 4 -2.45 5.68 -5.85
N VAL A 5 -1.82 6.53 -5.05
CA VAL A 5 -0.53 7.15 -5.39
C VAL A 5 0.34 7.24 -4.15
N ILE A 6 1.62 6.92 -4.29
CA ILE A 6 2.64 7.14 -3.28
C ILE A 6 3.15 8.57 -3.42
N ARG A 7 3.04 9.35 -2.35
CA ARG A 7 3.51 10.74 -2.28
C ARG A 7 4.91 10.86 -1.69
N PHE A 8 5.30 9.90 -0.85
CA PHE A 8 6.65 9.82 -0.32
C PHE A 8 6.97 8.39 0.16
N PRO A 9 8.19 7.88 -0.09
CA PRO A 9 9.19 8.42 -1.00
C PRO A 9 8.70 8.48 -2.46
N ILE A 10 9.33 9.33 -3.26
CA ILE A 10 9.19 9.36 -4.74
C ILE A 10 10.48 8.83 -5.39
N GLU A 11 10.49 8.60 -6.70
CA GLU A 11 11.59 7.95 -7.42
C GLU A 11 12.96 8.63 -7.22
N THR A 12 12.96 9.95 -7.09
CA THR A 12 14.16 10.77 -6.90
C THR A 12 14.57 10.91 -5.42
N SER A 13 13.82 10.29 -4.50
CA SER A 13 14.10 10.37 -3.07
C SER A 13 15.40 9.64 -2.73
N LYS A 14 16.24 10.32 -1.94
CA LYS A 14 17.40 9.76 -1.26
C LYS A 14 17.15 9.79 0.24
N ILE A 15 16.94 8.61 0.82
CA ILE A 15 16.69 8.47 2.26
C ILE A 15 18.00 8.09 2.93
N LYS A 16 18.33 8.74 4.04
CA LYS A 16 19.52 8.40 4.82
C LYS A 16 19.38 6.99 5.42
N PRO A 17 20.42 6.13 5.34
CA PRO A 17 20.40 4.81 5.97
C PRO A 17 20.07 4.88 7.46
N PHE A 18 19.21 3.97 7.90
CA PHE A 18 18.74 3.82 9.29
C PHE A 18 18.10 5.10 9.88
N ALA A 19 17.70 6.06 9.05
CA ALA A 19 16.95 7.23 9.49
C ALA A 19 15.44 6.98 9.37
N PRO A 20 14.62 7.37 10.37
CA PRO A 20 13.18 7.27 10.30
C PRO A 20 12.64 8.09 9.12
N PHE A 21 11.60 7.58 8.48
CA PHE A 21 10.84 8.33 7.49
C PHE A 21 9.37 7.88 7.46
N THR A 22 8.50 8.76 7.00
CA THR A 22 7.05 8.50 6.95
C THR A 22 6.62 8.29 5.52
N ILE A 23 6.19 7.08 5.20
CA ILE A 23 5.52 6.77 3.94
C ILE A 23 4.21 7.56 3.91
N ARG A 24 3.92 8.18 2.76
CA ARG A 24 2.68 8.91 2.52
C ARG A 24 2.04 8.40 1.26
N THR A 25 0.77 8.04 1.34
CA THR A 25 -0.03 7.56 0.20
C THR A 25 -1.34 8.31 0.15
N ARG A 26 -1.94 8.39 -1.03
CA ARG A 26 -3.31 8.87 -1.19
C ARG A 26 -4.12 7.85 -1.96
N THR A 27 -5.35 7.62 -1.53
CA THR A 27 -6.28 6.69 -2.19
C THR A 27 -7.56 7.43 -2.58
N ILE A 28 -8.11 7.12 -3.75
CA ILE A 28 -9.41 7.61 -4.20
C ILE A 28 -10.41 6.46 -4.36
N ASN A 29 -11.70 6.77 -4.22
CA ASN A 29 -12.82 5.85 -4.43
C ASN A 29 -12.78 4.55 -3.60
N LEU A 30 -12.13 4.60 -2.45
CA LEU A 30 -12.13 3.56 -1.41
C LEU A 30 -12.63 4.19 -0.12
N LYS A 31 -13.58 3.54 0.55
CA LYS A 31 -13.95 3.87 1.92
C LYS A 31 -13.00 3.14 2.87
N THR A 32 -11.96 3.84 3.32
CA THR A 32 -10.94 3.32 4.23
C THR A 32 -11.45 3.23 5.67
N GLY A 33 -10.73 2.49 6.53
CA GLY A 33 -11.09 2.28 7.93
C GLY A 33 -11.81 0.96 8.20
N PHE A 34 -11.87 0.05 7.22
CA PHE A 34 -12.54 -1.23 7.33
C PHE A 34 -11.51 -2.36 7.18
N PHE A 35 -11.23 -3.07 8.26
CA PHE A 35 -10.34 -4.21 8.28
C PHE A 35 -10.89 -5.27 9.24
N ASP A 36 -10.81 -6.53 8.83
CA ASP A 36 -11.19 -7.69 9.64
C ASP A 36 -9.97 -8.39 10.26
N ASP A 37 -10.20 -9.41 11.09
CA ASP A 37 -9.13 -10.23 11.65
C ASP A 37 -8.42 -11.04 10.53
N PRO A 38 -7.14 -10.77 10.22
CA PRO A 38 -6.43 -11.44 9.12
C PRO A 38 -6.13 -12.93 9.39
N VAL A 39 -6.29 -13.42 10.63
CA VAL A 39 -6.07 -14.82 11.00
C VAL A 39 -7.36 -15.62 10.89
N LYS A 40 -8.49 -15.02 11.29
CA LYS A 40 -9.78 -15.73 11.39
C LYS A 40 -10.71 -15.48 10.21
N GLN A 41 -10.61 -14.32 9.58
CA GLN A 41 -11.60 -13.81 8.63
C GLN A 41 -11.01 -13.51 7.25
N TYR A 42 -9.84 -14.08 6.96
CA TYR A 42 -9.18 -13.89 5.67
C TYR A 42 -10.04 -14.47 4.54
N TYR A 43 -10.49 -13.59 3.65
CA TYR A 43 -11.31 -13.90 2.48
C TYR A 43 -12.70 -14.45 2.74
N ILE A 44 -13.22 -14.41 3.97
CA ILE A 44 -14.50 -15.06 4.29
C ILE A 44 -15.73 -14.24 3.88
N PHE A 45 -15.60 -12.90 3.78
CA PHE A 45 -16.71 -12.03 3.42
C PHE A 45 -16.57 -11.45 2.02
N PRO A 46 -17.65 -11.27 1.25
CA PRO A 46 -17.58 -10.61 -0.04
C PRO A 46 -17.18 -9.14 0.10
N GLN A 47 -16.72 -8.55 -1.00
CA GLN A 47 -16.49 -7.10 -1.06
C GLN A 47 -17.80 -6.34 -0.84
N THR A 48 -17.82 -5.45 0.16
CA THR A 48 -18.97 -4.61 0.51
C THR A 48 -18.80 -3.20 -0.03
N LEU A 49 -19.91 -2.58 -0.44
CA LEU A 49 -19.96 -1.17 -0.85
C LEU A 49 -20.68 -0.33 0.22
N ASP A 50 -20.28 0.93 0.36
CA ASP A 50 -21.05 1.92 1.13
C ASP A 50 -22.22 2.50 0.31
N ASN A 51 -22.99 3.40 0.93
CA ASN A 51 -24.15 4.04 0.29
C ASN A 51 -23.79 4.92 -0.93
N ASN A 52 -22.52 5.26 -1.12
CA ASN A 52 -22.02 6.00 -2.28
C ASN A 52 -21.42 5.08 -3.35
N GLY A 53 -21.53 3.76 -3.17
CA GLY A 53 -20.94 2.76 -4.07
C GLY A 53 -19.42 2.61 -3.95
N LEU A 54 -18.81 3.12 -2.87
CA LEU A 54 -17.38 2.98 -2.62
C LEU A 54 -17.10 1.66 -1.91
N ILE A 55 -16.03 0.97 -2.33
CA ILE A 55 -15.59 -0.27 -1.68
C ILE A 55 -15.17 0.03 -0.25
N GLN A 56 -15.71 -0.71 0.72
CA GLN A 56 -15.23 -0.71 2.10
C GLN A 56 -13.97 -1.56 2.20
N GLY A 57 -12.87 -0.96 2.65
CA GLY A 57 -11.62 -1.68 2.77
C GLY A 57 -10.50 -0.90 3.46
N HIS A 58 -9.28 -1.34 3.18
CA HIS A 58 -8.05 -0.79 3.74
C HIS A 58 -6.93 -0.92 2.71
N SER A 59 -5.77 -0.36 3.03
CA SER A 59 -4.58 -0.44 2.19
C SER A 59 -3.41 -0.98 2.99
N HIS A 60 -2.44 -1.56 2.32
CA HIS A 60 -1.14 -1.88 2.89
C HIS A 60 -0.05 -1.15 2.14
N VAL A 61 1.10 -1.01 2.79
CA VAL A 61 2.35 -0.64 2.13
C VAL A 61 3.38 -1.72 2.36
N THR A 62 4.12 -2.07 1.30
CA THR A 62 5.24 -3.01 1.35
C THR A 62 6.48 -2.38 0.75
N ILE A 63 7.60 -2.48 1.47
CA ILE A 63 8.92 -2.13 0.94
C ILE A 63 9.71 -3.42 0.76
N GLN A 64 10.23 -3.62 -0.45
CA GLN A 64 11.07 -4.75 -0.79
C GLN A 64 12.41 -4.26 -1.34
N ARG A 65 13.49 -4.88 -0.88
CA ARG A 65 14.84 -4.63 -1.40
C ARG A 65 14.98 -5.19 -2.82
N ILE A 66 15.55 -4.40 -3.72
CA ILE A 66 15.80 -4.78 -5.12
C ILE A 66 17.24 -5.30 -5.23
N LEU A 67 17.39 -6.61 -5.41
CA LEU A 67 18.70 -7.24 -5.65
C LEU A 67 19.03 -7.30 -7.16
N ASN A 68 18.02 -7.51 -7.99
CA ASN A 68 18.12 -7.48 -9.45
C ASN A 68 16.90 -6.76 -10.02
N ARG A 69 17.10 -5.61 -10.68
CA ARG A 69 16.02 -4.77 -11.23
C ARG A 69 15.27 -5.41 -12.42
N PHE A 70 15.81 -6.49 -12.97
CA PHE A 70 15.25 -7.23 -14.11
C PHE A 70 14.64 -8.58 -13.69
N ALA A 71 14.64 -8.91 -12.40
CA ALA A 71 13.98 -10.10 -11.86
C ALA A 71 12.76 -9.72 -11.02
N PRO A 72 11.72 -10.57 -10.98
CA PRO A 72 10.65 -10.45 -9.99
C PRO A 72 11.22 -10.49 -8.57
N LEU A 73 10.61 -9.71 -7.66
CA LEU A 73 10.91 -9.81 -6.23
C LEU A 73 10.14 -10.98 -5.61
N ASP A 74 10.75 -11.67 -4.66
CA ASP A 74 10.10 -12.74 -3.88
C ASP A 74 8.96 -12.14 -3.03
N PRO A 75 7.68 -12.52 -3.24
CA PRO A 75 6.56 -11.94 -2.52
C PRO A 75 6.54 -12.29 -1.02
N GLN A 76 7.31 -13.27 -0.57
CA GLN A 76 7.43 -13.63 0.85
C GLN A 76 8.49 -12.80 1.60
N LYS A 77 9.28 -11.99 0.89
CA LYS A 77 10.38 -11.20 1.47
C LYS A 77 10.11 -9.71 1.35
N PHE A 78 10.10 -9.03 2.48
CA PHE A 78 9.97 -7.57 2.58
C PHE A 78 10.85 -7.03 3.71
N ASP A 79 11.34 -5.80 3.53
CA ASP A 79 12.08 -5.06 4.56
C ASP A 79 11.12 -4.27 5.46
N PHE A 80 9.91 -3.96 4.96
CA PHE A 80 8.84 -3.32 5.73
C PHE A 80 7.46 -3.73 5.20
N PHE A 81 6.52 -3.97 6.10
CA PHE A 81 5.10 -4.15 5.80
C PHE A 81 4.25 -3.44 6.86
N LYS A 82 3.19 -2.77 6.43
CA LYS A 82 2.22 -2.17 7.34
C LYS A 82 0.83 -2.16 6.73
N GLY A 83 -0.16 -2.62 7.50
CA GLY A 83 -1.58 -2.34 7.25
C GLY A 83 -1.96 -0.93 7.69
N LEU A 84 -2.65 -0.22 6.80
CA LEU A 84 -3.20 1.12 6.98
C LEU A 84 -4.69 0.97 7.29
N ASN A 85 -4.95 0.55 8.53
CA ASN A 85 -6.26 0.07 8.97
C ASN A 85 -7.23 1.20 9.34
N ASP A 86 -6.70 2.38 9.62
CA ASP A 86 -7.48 3.54 10.04
C ASP A 86 -8.15 4.22 8.84
N PRO A 87 -9.23 4.99 9.07
CA PRO A 87 -9.75 5.91 8.07
C PRO A 87 -8.63 6.85 7.58
N ALA A 88 -8.66 7.15 6.29
CA ALA A 88 -7.78 8.17 5.75
C ALA A 88 -8.10 9.52 6.37
N ASP A 89 -7.12 10.43 6.37
CA ASP A 89 -7.36 11.79 6.84
C ASP A 89 -8.43 12.51 6.00
N GLY A 90 -8.84 13.71 6.41
CA GLY A 90 -9.85 14.50 5.67
C GLY A 90 -9.48 14.84 4.22
N LYS A 91 -8.26 14.52 3.76
CA LYS A 91 -7.76 14.72 2.39
C LYS A 91 -7.49 13.40 1.66
N GLY A 92 -7.77 12.26 2.28
CA GLY A 92 -7.56 10.91 1.75
C GLY A 92 -6.11 10.40 1.87
N GLU A 93 -5.28 10.99 2.74
CA GLU A 93 -3.93 10.52 3.03
C GLU A 93 -3.95 9.36 4.05
N LEU A 94 -3.12 8.35 3.78
CA LEU A 94 -2.74 7.32 4.75
C LEU A 94 -1.21 7.35 4.89
N THR A 95 -0.72 7.15 6.12
CA THR A 95 0.71 7.21 6.42
C THR A 95 1.19 6.02 7.22
N ALA A 96 2.48 5.69 7.07
CA ALA A 96 3.15 4.69 7.88
C ALA A 96 4.56 5.13 8.23
N LEU A 97 4.89 5.10 9.53
CA LEU A 97 6.24 5.40 10.01
C LEU A 97 7.14 4.17 9.84
N VAL A 98 8.23 4.33 9.08
CA VAL A 98 9.34 3.37 9.02
C VAL A 98 10.35 3.79 10.09
N GLU A 99 10.05 3.47 11.35
CA GLU A 99 10.70 4.04 12.52
C GLU A 99 12.21 3.79 12.57
N LYS A 100 12.65 2.59 12.18
CA LYS A 100 14.08 2.21 12.18
C LYS A 100 14.81 2.60 10.89
N GLY A 101 14.11 3.23 9.95
CA GLY A 101 14.60 3.42 8.59
C GLY A 101 14.89 2.09 7.90
N LEU A 102 15.76 2.12 6.90
CA LEU A 102 16.20 0.97 6.12
C LEU A 102 17.73 0.99 5.96
N PRO A 103 18.39 -0.16 5.77
CA PRO A 103 19.79 -0.19 5.34
C PRO A 103 19.98 0.46 3.96
N ALA A 104 21.23 0.83 3.63
CA ALA A 104 21.54 1.33 2.30
C ALA A 104 21.19 0.31 1.20
N GLY A 105 20.62 0.78 0.09
CA GLY A 105 20.19 -0.07 -1.02
C GLY A 105 19.13 0.54 -1.93
N ASN A 106 18.75 -0.22 -2.95
CA ASN A 106 17.63 0.11 -3.86
C ASN A 106 16.37 -0.61 -3.41
N TYR A 107 15.24 0.09 -3.46
CA TYR A 107 13.99 -0.37 -2.89
C TYR A 107 12.81 -0.15 -3.82
N ARG A 108 11.81 -1.02 -3.73
CA ARG A 108 10.46 -0.82 -4.29
C ARG A 108 9.49 -0.65 -3.13
N LEU A 109 8.76 0.45 -3.11
CA LEU A 109 7.59 0.63 -2.25
C LEU A 109 6.35 0.45 -3.14
N CYS A 110 5.42 -0.41 -2.73
CA CYS A 110 4.11 -0.52 -3.36
C CYS A 110 2.99 -0.33 -2.34
N THR A 111 1.87 0.24 -2.80
CA THR A 111 0.58 0.07 -2.13
C THR A 111 -0.01 -1.31 -2.47
N MET A 112 -0.89 -1.79 -1.61
CA MET A 112 -1.66 -3.01 -1.84
C MET A 112 -3.04 -2.84 -1.21
N VAL A 113 -4.00 -2.39 -2.01
CA VAL A 113 -5.38 -2.14 -1.59
C VAL A 113 -6.19 -3.42 -1.57
N SER A 114 -7.01 -3.54 -0.54
CA SER A 114 -7.92 -4.66 -0.33
C SER A 114 -9.31 -4.21 0.09
N SER A 115 -10.31 -5.07 -0.15
CA SER A 115 -11.59 -5.04 0.56
C SER A 115 -11.35 -5.27 2.06
N PHE A 116 -12.38 -5.04 2.87
CA PHE A 116 -12.25 -5.17 4.32
C PHE A 116 -11.84 -6.58 4.80
N ALA A 117 -12.28 -7.62 4.08
CA ALA A 117 -11.90 -9.02 4.33
C ALA A 117 -10.68 -9.48 3.51
N HIS A 118 -9.79 -8.52 3.16
CA HIS A 118 -8.48 -8.71 2.54
C HIS A 118 -8.44 -9.10 1.06
N GLN A 119 -9.55 -9.37 0.38
CA GLN A 119 -9.48 -9.68 -1.06
C GLN A 119 -8.93 -8.49 -1.85
N PRO A 120 -8.19 -8.72 -2.95
CA PRO A 120 -7.92 -7.67 -3.92
C PRO A 120 -9.23 -7.02 -4.37
N THR A 121 -9.22 -5.70 -4.57
CA THR A 121 -10.44 -4.98 -4.94
C THR A 121 -10.96 -5.43 -6.31
N LEU A 122 -12.20 -5.89 -6.35
CA LEU A 122 -12.90 -6.23 -7.59
C LEU A 122 -13.46 -4.95 -8.22
N MET A 123 -13.03 -4.69 -9.46
CA MET A 123 -13.25 -3.42 -10.15
C MET A 123 -14.18 -3.61 -11.36
N PRO A 124 -15.13 -2.69 -11.61
CA PRO A 124 -16.23 -2.90 -12.55
C PRO A 124 -15.86 -2.84 -14.04
N VAL A 125 -14.61 -2.51 -14.39
CA VAL A 125 -14.17 -2.33 -15.79
C VAL A 125 -12.94 -3.19 -16.07
N ALA A 126 -12.96 -3.96 -17.16
CA ALA A 126 -11.82 -4.80 -17.53
C ALA A 126 -10.62 -3.98 -18.04
N GLN A 127 -10.86 -3.10 -19.02
CA GLN A 127 -9.84 -2.19 -19.59
C GLN A 127 -9.68 -0.94 -18.71
N ARG A 128 -8.77 -1.03 -17.73
CA ARG A 128 -8.50 0.03 -16.75
C ARG A 128 -7.02 0.04 -16.35
N GLY A 129 -6.59 1.09 -15.66
CA GLY A 129 -5.30 1.11 -14.98
C GLY A 129 -5.24 0.19 -13.76
N ALA A 130 -4.03 -0.11 -13.29
CA ALA A 130 -3.82 -0.78 -12.01
C ALA A 130 -4.30 0.11 -10.85
N GLN A 131 -4.84 -0.50 -9.79
CA GLN A 131 -5.31 0.24 -8.61
C GLN A 131 -4.16 0.65 -7.68
N ASP A 132 -3.08 -0.14 -7.66
CA ASP A 132 -1.92 0.02 -6.79
C ASP A 132 -0.81 0.79 -7.51
N ASP A 133 -0.03 1.52 -6.74
CA ASP A 133 1.12 2.29 -7.18
C ASP A 133 2.41 1.65 -6.64
N CYS A 134 3.49 1.79 -7.39
CA CYS A 134 4.80 1.28 -7.02
C CYS A 134 5.90 2.24 -7.46
N VAL A 135 6.61 2.82 -6.50
CA VAL A 135 7.77 3.69 -6.74
C VAL A 135 9.06 2.95 -6.39
N ARG A 136 10.16 3.32 -7.05
CA ARG A 136 11.50 2.81 -6.72
C ARG A 136 12.36 3.92 -6.18
N PHE A 137 12.94 3.75 -4.99
CA PHE A 137 13.76 4.79 -4.35
C PHE A 137 15.07 4.21 -3.83
N THR A 138 16.00 5.08 -3.46
CA THR A 138 17.32 4.70 -2.96
C THR A 138 17.49 5.14 -1.51
N VAL A 139 18.09 4.27 -0.70
CA VAL A 139 18.59 4.58 0.63
C VAL A 139 20.12 4.68 0.52
N ALA A 140 20.67 5.89 0.71
CA ALA A 140 22.09 6.20 0.54
C ALA A 140 22.49 7.43 1.36
#